data_AF-A0A7C6IRX1-F1
#
_entry.id   AF-A0A7C6IRX1-F1
#
_cell.length_a   1.000
_cell.length_b   1.000
_cell.length_c   1.000
_cell.angle_alpha   90.00
_cell.angle_beta   90.00
_cell.angle_gamma   90.00
#
_symmetry.space_group_name_H-M   'P 1'
#
loop_
_entity.id
_entity.type
_entity.pdbx_description
1 polymer ?
#
loop_
_entity_poly.entity_id
_entity_poly.type
_entity_poly.pdbx_seq_one_letter_code
_entity_poly.pdbx_strand_id
1 'polypeptide(L)'
;MIERKWIKTWLGGSRENNGASRAFSVMIPSNDLALDLENARLAVMADFFCTWQTGKKPLIMFLNAPNIQNENLARLGLFMCQDQGAKFDLGVIPRDFPVIAENIEGAKIINAGRLLPHTSLEYLLPDFGGDVLRLYFLYLGPPDRDYKFEWINLAGVYKFAQKVWHLGRGFTGSTPSVSTQEELVGLEEVVNTRIEQKKPHTALAAIMEFLKDKKHLSEIEILMVAKLLKPYTPFLSAELVSFISSV
;
A
#
# COMPACT_ATOMS: atom_id res chain seq x y z
N MET A 1 9.10 -9.20 11.50
CA MET A 1 10.39 -9.84 11.13
C MET A 1 10.90 -9.33 9.77
N ILE A 2 10.05 -9.30 8.72
CA ILE A 2 10.38 -8.73 7.39
C ILE A 2 10.33 -7.19 7.36
N GLU A 3 9.26 -6.57 7.87
CA GLU A 3 9.11 -5.11 7.89
C GLU A 3 10.31 -4.40 8.56
N ARG A 4 10.77 -4.91 9.73
CA ARG A 4 11.88 -4.33 10.48
C ARG A 4 13.21 -4.38 9.71
N LYS A 5 13.42 -5.42 8.90
CA LYS A 5 14.59 -5.56 8.02
C LYS A 5 14.60 -4.42 6.99
N TRP A 6 13.50 -4.26 6.27
CA TRP A 6 13.40 -3.30 5.17
C TRP A 6 13.24 -1.84 5.62
N ILE A 7 12.56 -1.58 6.74
CA ILE A 7 12.48 -0.24 7.33
C ILE A 7 13.88 0.30 7.61
N LYS A 8 14.78 -0.51 8.21
CA LYS A 8 16.17 -0.11 8.47
C LYS A 8 16.90 0.23 7.17
N THR A 9 16.73 -0.60 6.14
CA THR A 9 17.33 -0.36 4.81
C THR A 9 16.82 0.93 4.17
N TRP A 10 15.52 1.22 4.29
CA TRP A 10 14.90 2.38 3.65
C TRP A 10 15.10 3.70 4.39
N LEU A 11 15.20 3.67 5.72
CA LEU A 11 15.50 4.85 6.53
C LEU A 11 17.00 5.21 6.52
N GLY A 12 17.89 4.26 6.21
CA GLY A 12 19.32 4.51 6.05
C GLY A 12 19.70 5.23 4.75
N GLY A 13 18.81 5.29 3.77
CA GLY A 13 19.00 6.05 2.53
C GLY A 13 18.30 7.40 2.64
N SER A 14 19.07 8.49 2.68
CA SER A 14 18.56 9.85 2.59
C SER A 14 17.68 10.00 1.34
N ARG A 15 16.35 9.94 1.51
CA ARG A 15 15.45 10.32 0.42
C ARG A 15 15.47 11.83 0.31
N GLU A 16 16.44 12.33 -0.45
CA GLU A 16 16.56 13.75 -0.75
C GLU A 16 15.23 14.26 -1.33
N ASN A 17 14.79 15.40 -0.79
CA ASN A 17 13.51 16.07 -1.08
C ASN A 17 13.33 16.49 -2.56
N ASN A 18 14.34 16.29 -3.41
CA ASN A 18 14.37 16.82 -4.76
C ASN A 18 13.76 15.81 -5.75
N GLY A 19 12.51 16.06 -6.17
CA GLY A 19 11.82 15.27 -7.21
C GLY A 19 11.05 14.03 -6.72
N ALA A 20 10.87 13.87 -5.41
CA ALA A 20 9.93 12.91 -4.83
C ALA A 20 8.49 13.35 -5.09
N SER A 21 7.63 12.41 -5.48
CA SER A 21 6.19 12.65 -5.53
C SER A 21 5.67 12.97 -4.14
N ARG A 22 4.59 13.74 -4.06
CA ARG A 22 4.00 14.15 -2.79
C ARG A 22 2.51 13.89 -2.82
N ALA A 23 2.03 13.27 -1.75
CA ALA A 23 0.61 13.09 -1.54
C ALA A 23 0.21 13.62 -0.18
N PHE A 24 -1.08 13.84 0.00
CA PHE A 24 -1.61 14.22 1.30
C PHE A 24 -2.89 13.49 1.63
N SER A 25 -3.21 13.50 2.92
CA SER A 25 -4.51 13.14 3.44
C SER A 25 -4.95 14.17 4.48
N VAL A 26 -6.25 14.32 4.67
CA VAL A 26 -6.80 15.07 5.81
C VAL A 26 -7.02 14.08 6.95
N MET A 27 -6.48 14.40 8.12
CA MET A 27 -6.71 13.59 9.31
C MET A 27 -8.09 13.88 9.87
N ILE A 28 -8.80 12.80 10.17
CA ILE A 28 -10.02 12.82 10.95
C ILE A 28 -9.63 13.06 12.40
N PRO A 29 -10.17 14.12 13.04
CA PRO A 29 -9.94 14.37 14.46
C PRO A 29 -10.37 13.18 15.31
N SER A 30 -9.50 12.79 16.24
CA SER A 30 -9.78 11.78 17.27
C SER A 30 -9.24 12.29 18.61
N ASN A 31 -9.77 11.78 19.73
CA ASN A 31 -9.28 12.12 21.06
C ASN A 31 -7.89 11.52 21.36
N ASP A 32 -7.44 10.58 20.53
CA ASP A 32 -6.13 9.93 20.62
C ASP A 32 -5.18 10.51 19.56
N LEU A 33 -3.91 10.67 19.94
CA LEU A 33 -2.82 11.08 19.04
C LEU A 33 -2.28 9.90 18.21
N ALA A 34 -2.64 8.66 18.58
CA ALA A 34 -2.27 7.47 17.85
C ALA A 34 -2.94 7.42 16.46
N LEU A 35 -2.23 6.84 15.49
CA LEU A 35 -2.77 6.59 14.16
C LEU A 35 -3.81 5.46 14.25
N ASP A 36 -5.08 5.79 14.01
CA ASP A 36 -6.18 4.82 13.97
C ASP A 36 -6.35 4.16 12.59
N LEU A 37 -7.23 3.16 12.51
CA LEU A 37 -7.52 2.42 11.28
C LEU A 37 -8.00 3.30 10.12
N GLU A 38 -8.86 4.29 10.37
CA GLU A 38 -9.42 5.11 9.29
C GLU A 38 -8.37 6.09 8.75
N ASN A 39 -7.64 6.78 9.62
CA ASN A 39 -6.56 7.68 9.23
C ASN A 39 -5.42 6.92 8.55
N ALA A 40 -5.10 5.71 9.01
CA ALA A 40 -4.15 4.84 8.32
C ALA A 40 -4.64 4.42 6.93
N ARG A 41 -5.91 4.05 6.80
CA ARG A 41 -6.52 3.70 5.51
C ARG A 41 -6.42 4.85 4.52
N LEU A 42 -6.77 6.07 4.93
CA LEU A 42 -6.67 7.26 4.08
C LEU A 42 -5.23 7.50 3.60
N ALA A 43 -4.25 7.40 4.52
CA ALA A 43 -2.84 7.56 4.18
C ALA A 43 -2.32 6.48 3.23
N VAL A 44 -2.74 5.22 3.44
CA VAL A 44 -2.39 4.10 2.56
C VAL A 44 -2.99 4.29 1.17
N MET A 45 -4.24 4.78 1.07
CA MET A 45 -4.85 5.09 -0.22
C MET A 45 -4.10 6.22 -0.94
N ALA A 46 -3.71 7.29 -0.22
CA ALA A 46 -2.94 8.39 -0.79
C ALA A 46 -1.61 7.91 -1.35
N ASP A 47 -0.90 7.11 -0.56
CA ASP A 47 0.35 6.47 -0.95
C ASP A 47 0.18 5.54 -2.16
N PHE A 48 -0.85 4.69 -2.14
CA PHE A 48 -1.15 3.73 -3.20
C PHE A 48 -1.42 4.43 -4.54
N PHE A 49 -2.40 5.34 -4.57
CA PHE A 49 -2.83 5.99 -5.82
C PHE A 49 -1.76 6.96 -6.35
N CYS A 50 -1.02 7.65 -5.48
CA CYS A 50 0.06 8.51 -5.91
C CYS A 50 1.26 7.69 -6.43
N THR A 51 1.59 6.56 -5.78
CA THR A 51 2.63 5.63 -6.29
C THR A 51 2.26 5.10 -7.67
N TRP A 52 1.00 4.67 -7.85
CA TRP A 52 0.53 4.19 -9.15
C TRP A 52 0.57 5.29 -10.22
N GLN A 53 0.08 6.50 -9.91
CA GLN A 53 0.02 7.61 -10.88
C GLN A 53 1.40 8.11 -11.29
N THR A 54 2.35 8.18 -10.35
CA THR A 54 3.65 8.82 -10.59
C THR A 54 4.80 7.83 -10.80
N GLY A 55 4.58 6.54 -10.54
CA GLY A 55 5.62 5.51 -10.54
C GLY A 55 6.64 5.64 -9.39
N LYS A 56 6.50 6.65 -8.52
CA LYS A 56 7.44 6.95 -7.44
C LYS A 56 6.75 6.86 -6.09
N LYS A 57 7.48 6.40 -5.08
CA LYS A 57 7.00 6.35 -3.69
C LYS A 57 6.84 7.78 -3.16
N PRO A 58 5.64 8.22 -2.77
CA PRO A 58 5.43 9.58 -2.32
C PRO A 58 5.89 9.82 -0.88
N LEU A 59 6.14 11.09 -0.57
CA LEU A 59 6.09 11.60 0.80
C LEU A 59 4.65 12.03 1.11
N ILE A 60 4.16 11.65 2.29
CA ILE A 60 2.79 11.90 2.74
C ILE A 60 2.76 13.06 3.73
N MET A 61 1.87 14.02 3.49
CA MET A 61 1.50 15.03 4.48
C MET A 61 0.12 14.71 5.08
N PHE A 62 0.00 14.83 6.40
CA PHE A 62 -1.30 14.84 7.06
C PHE A 62 -1.71 16.28 7.35
N LEU A 63 -2.81 16.72 6.75
CA LEU A 63 -3.43 17.98 7.08
C LEU A 63 -4.23 17.81 8.38
N ASN A 64 -4.27 18.86 9.20
CA ASN A 64 -4.98 18.89 10.47
C ASN A 64 -4.44 17.89 11.53
N ALA A 65 -3.14 17.59 11.51
CA ALA A 65 -2.52 16.54 12.32
C ALA A 65 -1.11 16.88 12.83
N PRO A 66 -0.95 17.83 13.77
CA PRO A 66 0.37 18.33 14.14
C PRO A 66 1.29 17.30 14.84
N ASN A 67 0.75 16.20 15.39
CA ASN A 67 1.46 15.36 16.38
C ASN A 67 1.41 13.83 16.12
N ILE A 68 1.18 13.35 14.89
CA ILE A 68 1.20 11.90 14.62
C ILE A 68 2.60 11.32 14.85
N GLN A 69 2.69 10.27 15.65
CA GLN A 69 3.94 9.55 15.87
C GLN A 69 4.40 8.83 14.59
N ASN A 70 5.67 9.06 14.22
CA ASN A 70 6.27 8.60 12.97
C ASN A 70 6.42 7.06 12.87
N GLU A 71 6.54 6.37 14.01
CA GLU A 71 6.92 4.95 14.03
C GLU A 71 5.87 4.03 13.38
N ASN A 72 4.58 4.24 13.65
CA ASN A 72 3.51 3.42 13.07
C ASN A 72 3.35 3.67 11.56
N LEU A 73 3.64 4.88 11.07
CA LEU A 73 3.64 5.21 9.64
C LEU A 73 4.74 4.46 8.89
N ALA A 74 5.95 4.45 9.43
CA ALA A 74 7.07 3.71 8.86
C ALA A 74 6.77 2.21 8.79
N ARG A 75 6.02 1.66 9.76
CA ARG A 75 5.54 0.26 9.72
C ARG A 75 4.52 -0.01 8.64
N LEU A 76 3.80 1.00 8.13
CA LEU A 76 2.97 0.91 6.93
C LEU A 76 3.76 1.23 5.64
N GLY A 77 5.07 1.40 5.72
CA GLY A 77 5.91 1.83 4.61
C GLY A 77 5.59 3.23 4.12
N LEU A 78 5.01 4.09 4.96
CA LEU A 78 4.69 5.48 4.66
C LEU A 78 5.84 6.38 5.15
N PHE A 79 6.09 7.47 4.43
CA PHE A 79 7.17 8.41 4.73
C PHE A 79 6.61 9.82 4.82
N MET A 80 6.89 10.52 5.92
CA MET A 80 6.35 11.86 6.14
C MET A 80 7.02 12.92 5.26
N CYS A 81 6.21 13.83 4.72
CA CYS A 81 6.68 15.08 4.14
C CYS A 81 6.91 16.10 5.26
N GLN A 82 8.10 16.69 5.30
CA GLN A 82 8.44 17.73 6.29
C GLN A 82 8.23 19.17 5.77
N ASP A 83 7.94 19.33 4.47
CA ASP A 83 7.81 20.64 3.82
C ASP A 83 6.34 21.03 3.63
N GLN A 84 5.88 22.01 4.42
CA GLN A 84 4.50 22.52 4.39
C GLN A 84 4.19 23.42 3.18
N GLY A 85 5.21 23.93 2.48
CA GLY A 85 5.04 24.75 1.28
C GLY A 85 5.01 23.94 -0.02
N ALA A 86 5.03 22.61 0.08
CA ALA A 86 5.17 21.73 -1.06
C ALA A 86 3.90 21.63 -1.90
N LYS A 87 4.06 21.58 -3.23
CA LYS A 87 3.00 21.16 -4.16
C LYS A 87 2.74 19.66 -4.03
N PHE A 88 1.48 19.26 -4.16
CA PHE A 88 1.05 17.87 -4.09
C PHE A 88 0.57 17.34 -5.44
N ASP A 89 0.88 16.07 -5.72
CA ASP A 89 0.42 15.37 -6.93
C ASP A 89 -1.00 14.80 -6.73
N LEU A 90 -1.29 14.30 -5.53
CA LEU A 90 -2.54 13.62 -5.21
C LEU A 90 -2.94 13.78 -3.74
N GLY A 91 -4.23 14.02 -3.49
CA GLY A 91 -4.85 14.00 -2.17
C GLY A 91 -5.89 12.91 -2.07
N VAL A 92 -5.89 12.15 -0.98
CA VAL A 92 -7.05 11.33 -0.58
C VAL A 92 -7.66 11.96 0.65
N ILE A 93 -8.89 12.44 0.54
CA ILE A 93 -9.55 13.17 1.63
C ILE A 93 -10.84 12.48 2.04
N PRO A 94 -11.14 12.38 3.34
CA PRO A 94 -12.46 11.98 3.80
C PRO A 94 -13.51 12.97 3.25
N ARG A 95 -14.55 12.44 2.61
CA ARG A 95 -15.57 13.25 1.92
C ARG A 95 -16.32 14.23 2.81
N ASP A 96 -16.26 14.06 4.13
CA ASP A 96 -16.91 14.93 5.12
C ASP A 96 -16.07 16.15 5.50
N PHE A 97 -14.80 16.22 5.08
CA PHE A 97 -13.89 17.33 5.38
C PHE A 97 -13.26 17.96 4.12
N PRO A 98 -14.04 18.27 3.07
CA PRO A 98 -13.49 18.80 1.81
C PRO A 98 -12.84 20.18 1.98
N VAL A 99 -13.39 21.01 2.88
CA VAL A 99 -12.94 22.39 3.15
C VAL A 99 -11.47 22.45 3.59
N ILE A 100 -10.96 21.42 4.27
CA ILE A 100 -9.57 21.40 4.75
C ILE A 100 -8.56 21.35 3.58
N ALA A 101 -8.98 20.82 2.43
CA ALA A 101 -8.15 20.70 1.24
C ALA A 101 -8.48 21.73 0.15
N GLU A 102 -9.40 22.66 0.40
CA GLU A 102 -9.95 23.59 -0.61
C GLU A 102 -8.87 24.49 -1.25
N ASN A 103 -7.88 24.91 -0.45
CA ASN A 103 -6.79 25.79 -0.91
C ASN A 103 -5.61 25.03 -1.54
N ILE A 104 -5.69 23.70 -1.71
CA ILE A 104 -4.62 22.93 -2.31
C ILE A 104 -4.82 22.87 -3.82
N GLU A 105 -4.08 23.72 -4.52
CA GLU A 105 -4.14 23.80 -5.97
C GLU A 105 -3.28 22.73 -6.66
N GLY A 106 -3.74 22.27 -7.83
CA GLY A 106 -2.97 21.42 -8.75
C GLY A 106 -2.92 19.93 -8.39
N ALA A 107 -3.39 19.53 -7.21
CA ALA A 107 -3.44 18.12 -6.80
C ALA A 107 -4.69 17.42 -7.32
N LYS A 108 -4.56 16.16 -7.77
CA LYS A 108 -5.73 15.32 -8.04
C LYS A 108 -6.36 14.88 -6.72
N ILE A 109 -7.67 15.08 -6.56
CA ILE A 109 -8.37 14.72 -5.32
C ILE A 109 -9.19 13.44 -5.49
N ILE A 110 -9.08 12.54 -4.51
CA ILE A 110 -9.95 11.38 -4.34
C ILE A 110 -10.72 11.57 -3.02
N ASN A 111 -12.04 11.69 -3.13
CA ASN A 111 -12.94 11.71 -1.98
C ASN A 111 -13.17 10.27 -1.50
N ALA A 112 -12.83 10.01 -0.24
CA ALA A 112 -12.95 8.72 0.40
C ALA A 112 -14.18 8.66 1.31
N GLY A 113 -14.89 7.54 1.26
CA GLY A 113 -15.81 7.15 2.33
C GLY A 113 -15.06 6.69 3.59
N ARG A 114 -15.80 6.33 4.64
CA ARG A 114 -15.24 6.17 6.00
C ARG A 114 -15.90 5.01 6.75
N LEU A 115 -15.98 5.13 8.08
CA LEU A 115 -16.67 4.26 9.06
C LEU A 115 -15.86 3.07 9.58
N LEU A 116 -14.56 3.01 9.34
CA LEU A 116 -13.66 2.19 10.14
C LEU A 116 -13.58 2.76 11.58
N PRO A 117 -13.45 1.89 12.59
CA PRO A 117 -13.40 2.32 13.98
C PRO A 117 -12.10 3.05 14.29
N HIS A 118 -12.12 3.93 15.29
CA HIS A 118 -10.95 4.65 15.81
C HIS A 118 -9.99 3.76 16.63
N THR A 119 -9.83 2.49 16.23
CA THR A 119 -8.91 1.55 16.87
C THR A 119 -7.48 1.94 16.51
N SER A 120 -6.65 2.20 17.53
CA SER A 120 -5.21 2.42 17.34
C SER A 120 -4.56 1.24 16.64
N LEU A 121 -3.71 1.54 15.66
CA LEU A 121 -2.95 0.51 14.94
C LEU A 121 -1.97 -0.28 15.81
N GLU A 122 -1.61 0.25 16.98
CA GLU A 122 -0.68 -0.40 17.92
C GLU A 122 -1.18 -1.78 18.38
N TYR A 123 -2.50 -1.98 18.38
CA TYR A 123 -3.13 -3.26 18.74
C TYR A 123 -3.08 -4.30 17.62
N LEU A 124 -2.88 -3.89 16.37
CA LEU A 124 -2.95 -4.78 15.20
C LEU A 124 -1.59 -4.99 14.54
N LEU A 125 -0.75 -3.96 14.52
CA LEU A 125 0.55 -4.02 13.87
C LEU A 125 1.46 -5.13 14.43
N PRO A 126 1.52 -5.43 15.75
CA PRO A 126 2.36 -6.51 16.27
C PRO A 126 1.99 -7.89 15.70
N ASP A 127 0.70 -8.14 15.53
CA ASP A 127 0.18 -9.46 15.15
C ASP A 127 0.11 -9.66 13.63
N PHE A 128 -0.29 -8.61 12.90
CA PHE A 128 -0.53 -8.70 11.46
C PHE A 128 0.59 -8.09 10.60
N GLY A 129 1.27 -7.06 11.11
CA GLY A 129 2.25 -6.29 10.34
C GLY A 129 1.62 -5.31 9.33
N GLY A 130 2.42 -4.35 8.85
CA GLY A 130 1.89 -3.25 8.05
C GLY A 130 1.39 -3.63 6.66
N ASP A 131 2.05 -4.55 5.97
CA ASP A 131 1.63 -5.00 4.63
C ASP A 131 0.24 -5.64 4.64
N VAL A 132 -0.09 -6.38 5.70
CA VAL A 132 -1.40 -7.02 5.85
C VAL A 132 -2.48 -5.96 6.08
N LEU A 133 -2.19 -4.93 6.88
CA LEU A 133 -3.11 -3.81 7.07
C LEU A 133 -3.31 -3.01 5.78
N ARG A 134 -2.25 -2.78 5.00
CA ARG A 134 -2.36 -2.13 3.69
C ARG A 134 -3.23 -2.95 2.72
N LEU A 135 -3.00 -4.26 2.64
CA LEU A 135 -3.85 -5.16 1.85
C LEU A 135 -5.29 -5.07 2.30
N TYR A 136 -5.53 -5.12 3.61
CA TYR A 136 -6.87 -5.03 4.18
C TYR A 136 -7.58 -3.76 3.69
N PHE A 137 -6.95 -2.59 3.85
CA PHE A 137 -7.53 -1.30 3.44
C PHE A 137 -7.86 -1.24 1.95
N LEU A 138 -6.97 -1.76 1.09
CA LEU A 138 -7.13 -1.73 -0.37
C LEU A 138 -8.06 -2.84 -0.89
N TYR A 139 -8.26 -3.89 -0.09
CA TYR A 139 -9.17 -5.00 -0.38
C TYR A 139 -10.64 -4.65 -0.08
N LEU A 140 -10.91 -3.72 0.85
CA LEU A 140 -12.27 -3.32 1.22
C LEU A 140 -13.13 -2.91 0.01
N GLY A 141 -12.57 -2.14 -0.92
CA GLY A 141 -13.24 -1.84 -2.18
C GLY A 141 -12.88 -0.48 -2.78
N PRO A 142 -13.78 0.13 -3.57
CA PRO A 142 -13.61 1.49 -4.08
C PRO A 142 -13.41 2.53 -2.96
N PRO A 143 -12.59 3.58 -3.18
CA PRO A 143 -12.25 4.55 -2.14
C PRO A 143 -13.46 5.37 -1.66
N ASP A 144 -14.44 5.63 -2.52
CA ASP A 144 -15.60 6.51 -2.28
C ASP A 144 -16.67 5.92 -1.36
N ARG A 145 -16.56 4.62 -1.02
CA ARG A 145 -17.53 3.89 -0.20
C ARG A 145 -17.17 3.85 1.27
N ASP A 146 -18.22 3.67 2.07
CA ASP A 146 -18.10 3.38 3.49
C ASP A 146 -17.89 1.89 3.75
N TYR A 147 -17.13 1.60 4.79
CA TYR A 147 -16.80 0.24 5.19
C TYR A 147 -16.88 0.07 6.68
N LYS A 148 -17.19 -1.16 7.09
CA LYS A 148 -17.09 -1.59 8.47
C LYS A 148 -15.89 -2.50 8.63
N PHE A 149 -15.28 -2.45 9.81
CA PHE A 149 -14.20 -3.36 10.12
C PHE A 149 -14.73 -4.79 10.28
N GLU A 150 -14.06 -5.74 9.64
CA GLU A 150 -14.42 -7.16 9.68
C GLU A 150 -13.18 -8.03 9.84
N TRP A 151 -13.10 -8.74 10.97
CA TRP A 151 -12.00 -9.65 11.29
C TRP A 151 -11.80 -10.75 10.24
N ILE A 152 -12.88 -11.25 9.63
CA ILE A 152 -12.81 -12.29 8.60
C ILE A 152 -12.06 -11.81 7.36
N ASN A 153 -12.25 -10.56 6.95
CA ASN A 153 -11.56 -9.96 5.81
C ASN A 153 -10.08 -9.76 6.12
N LEU A 154 -9.75 -9.29 7.34
CA LEU A 154 -8.36 -9.14 7.78
C LEU A 154 -7.63 -10.50 7.81
N ALA A 155 -8.28 -11.54 8.35
CA ALA A 155 -7.72 -12.89 8.38
C ALA A 155 -7.52 -13.46 6.96
N GLY A 156 -8.41 -13.14 6.01
CA GLY A 156 -8.28 -13.53 4.61
C GLY A 156 -7.03 -12.94 3.95
N VAL A 157 -6.83 -11.63 4.05
CA VAL A 157 -5.65 -10.97 3.46
C VAL A 157 -4.35 -11.35 4.18
N TYR A 158 -4.40 -11.67 5.47
CA TYR A 158 -3.26 -12.21 6.22
C TYR A 158 -2.80 -13.56 5.63
N LYS A 159 -3.73 -14.50 5.44
CA LYS A 159 -3.43 -15.80 4.81
C LYS A 159 -2.90 -15.64 3.38
N PHE A 160 -3.45 -14.70 2.62
CA PHE A 160 -2.95 -14.39 1.28
C PHE A 160 -1.50 -13.90 1.32
N ALA A 161 -1.16 -12.95 2.19
CA ALA A 161 0.22 -12.47 2.34
C ALA A 161 1.19 -13.59 2.73
N GLN A 162 0.80 -14.48 3.65
CA GLN A 162 1.59 -15.67 4.01
C GLN A 162 1.81 -16.59 2.81
N LYS A 163 0.77 -16.87 2.03
CA LYS A 163 0.87 -17.69 0.81
C LYS A 163 1.87 -17.10 -0.18
N VAL A 164 1.76 -15.80 -0.48
CA VAL A 164 2.69 -15.10 -1.40
C VAL A 164 4.14 -15.24 -0.92
N TRP A 165 4.37 -15.05 0.38
CA TRP A 165 5.70 -15.23 0.95
C TRP A 165 6.24 -16.65 0.79
N HIS A 166 5.41 -17.67 1.07
CA HIS A 166 5.80 -19.07 0.89
C HIS A 166 6.12 -19.43 -0.57
N LEU A 167 5.34 -18.90 -1.52
CA LEU A 167 5.58 -19.09 -2.95
C LEU A 167 6.93 -18.52 -3.38
N GLY A 168 7.27 -17.30 -2.94
CA GLY A 168 8.57 -16.68 -3.25
C GLY A 168 9.74 -17.39 -2.57
N ARG A 169 9.58 -17.79 -1.30
CA ARG A 169 10.63 -18.50 -0.55
C ARG A 169 10.95 -19.87 -1.16
N GLY A 170 9.98 -20.50 -1.83
CA GLY A 170 10.15 -21.77 -2.51
C GLY A 170 10.88 -21.70 -3.85
N PHE A 171 11.48 -20.56 -4.21
CA PHE A 171 12.26 -20.39 -5.43
C PHE A 171 13.56 -21.20 -5.40
N THR A 172 13.85 -21.90 -6.50
CA THR A 172 15.02 -22.79 -6.64
C THR A 172 15.84 -22.51 -7.91
N GLY A 173 15.68 -21.35 -8.55
CA GLY A 173 16.47 -20.99 -9.75
C GLY A 173 15.90 -21.50 -11.08
N SER A 174 14.58 -21.71 -11.18
CA SER A 174 13.95 -22.25 -12.40
C SER A 174 13.76 -21.19 -13.50
N THR A 175 14.03 -21.55 -14.76
CA THR A 175 13.81 -20.70 -15.94
C THR A 175 12.36 -20.79 -16.47
N PRO A 176 11.78 -19.67 -16.97
CA PRO A 176 10.39 -19.65 -17.43
C PRO A 176 10.18 -20.23 -18.84
N SER A 177 8.94 -20.62 -19.14
CA SER A 177 8.49 -20.94 -20.51
C SER A 177 7.87 -19.71 -21.19
N VAL A 178 7.80 -19.72 -22.54
CA VAL A 178 7.23 -18.62 -23.34
C VAL A 178 5.77 -18.34 -22.99
N SER A 179 4.96 -19.37 -22.73
CA SER A 179 3.55 -19.24 -22.34
C SER A 179 3.34 -18.42 -21.06
N THR A 180 4.33 -18.40 -20.16
CA THR A 180 4.27 -17.64 -18.91
C THR A 180 4.41 -16.14 -19.15
N GLN A 181 5.08 -15.70 -20.22
CA GLN A 181 5.29 -14.27 -20.46
C GLN A 181 4.01 -13.56 -20.90
N GLU A 182 3.24 -14.15 -21.81
CA GLU A 182 1.98 -13.59 -22.29
C GLU A 182 0.94 -13.49 -21.16
N GLU A 183 0.85 -14.52 -20.30
CA GLU A 183 -0.03 -14.51 -19.12
C GLU A 183 0.31 -13.36 -18.17
N LEU A 184 1.61 -13.10 -17.93
CA LEU A 184 2.06 -12.02 -17.05
C LEU A 184 1.78 -10.62 -17.63
N VAL A 185 1.92 -10.43 -18.95
CA VAL A 185 1.56 -9.17 -19.61
C VAL A 185 0.06 -8.91 -19.47
N GLY A 186 -0.77 -9.92 -19.75
CA GLY A 186 -2.23 -9.80 -19.58
C GLY A 186 -2.65 -9.52 -18.13
N LEU A 187 -1.99 -10.14 -17.16
CA LEU A 187 -2.22 -9.86 -15.73
C LEU A 187 -1.88 -8.40 -15.39
N GLU A 188 -0.73 -7.91 -15.85
CA GLU A 188 -0.31 -6.52 -15.62
C GLU A 188 -1.31 -5.52 -16.21
N GLU A 189 -1.77 -5.73 -17.44
CA GLU A 189 -2.79 -4.88 -18.09
C GLU A 189 -4.10 -4.85 -17.30
N VAL A 190 -4.58 -6.01 -16.85
CA VAL A 190 -5.81 -6.13 -16.04
C VAL A 190 -5.67 -5.39 -14.72
N VAL A 191 -4.53 -5.55 -14.04
CA VAL A 191 -4.24 -4.87 -12.77
C VAL A 191 -4.21 -3.35 -12.98
N ASN A 192 -3.46 -2.87 -13.98
CA ASN A 192 -3.35 -1.44 -14.28
C ASN A 192 -4.71 -0.82 -14.61
N THR A 193 -5.49 -1.47 -15.48
CA THR A 193 -6.84 -1.02 -15.86
C THR A 193 -7.77 -0.92 -14.64
N ARG A 194 -7.73 -1.91 -13.75
CA ARG A 194 -8.58 -1.93 -12.55
C ARG A 194 -8.17 -0.85 -11.55
N ILE A 195 -6.89 -0.56 -11.40
CA ILE A 195 -6.41 0.54 -10.53
C ILE A 195 -6.81 1.90 -11.11
N GLU A 196 -6.69 2.10 -12.42
CA GLU A 196 -7.11 3.32 -13.11
C GLU A 196 -8.60 3.62 -12.86
N GLN A 197 -9.44 2.58 -12.87
CA GLN A 197 -10.86 2.65 -12.53
C GLN A 197 -11.15 2.83 -11.03
N LYS A 198 -10.12 3.08 -10.21
CA LYS A 198 -10.22 3.19 -8.74
C LYS A 198 -10.79 1.93 -8.08
N LYS A 199 -10.48 0.74 -8.62
CA LYS A 199 -10.92 -0.57 -8.09
C LYS A 199 -9.72 -1.41 -7.61
N PRO A 200 -8.97 -0.95 -6.58
CA PRO A 200 -7.77 -1.66 -6.11
C PRO A 200 -8.07 -3.07 -5.60
N HIS A 201 -9.24 -3.29 -4.98
CA HIS A 201 -9.73 -4.61 -4.57
C HIS A 201 -9.86 -5.60 -5.73
N THR A 202 -10.42 -5.17 -6.87
CA THR A 202 -10.53 -6.03 -8.04
C THR A 202 -9.16 -6.27 -8.68
N ALA A 203 -8.28 -5.28 -8.71
CA ALA A 203 -6.91 -5.46 -9.19
C ALA A 203 -6.18 -6.52 -8.34
N LEU A 204 -6.31 -6.42 -7.02
CA LEU A 204 -5.78 -7.42 -6.08
C LEU A 204 -6.40 -8.80 -6.31
N ALA A 205 -7.70 -8.88 -6.59
CA ALA A 205 -8.36 -10.15 -6.90
C ALA A 205 -7.81 -10.82 -8.16
N ALA A 206 -7.37 -10.07 -9.18
CA ALA A 206 -6.70 -10.64 -10.34
C ALA A 206 -5.35 -11.30 -9.97
N ILE A 207 -4.57 -10.63 -9.10
CA ILE A 207 -3.31 -11.16 -8.59
C ILE A 207 -3.57 -12.41 -7.74
N MET A 208 -4.60 -12.39 -6.88
CA MET A 208 -5.00 -13.53 -6.07
C MET A 208 -5.38 -14.74 -6.92
N GLU A 209 -6.14 -14.54 -7.99
CA GLU A 209 -6.54 -15.61 -8.91
C GLU A 209 -5.34 -16.20 -9.64
N PHE A 210 -4.43 -15.36 -10.16
CA PHE A 210 -3.18 -15.82 -10.79
C PHE A 210 -2.36 -16.73 -9.86
N LEU A 211 -2.31 -16.40 -8.56
CA LEU A 211 -1.55 -17.15 -7.56
C LEU A 211 -2.30 -18.34 -6.96
N LYS A 212 -3.57 -18.54 -7.30
CA LYS A 212 -4.48 -19.47 -6.59
C LYS A 212 -3.98 -20.91 -6.59
N ASP A 213 -3.56 -21.42 -7.73
CA ASP A 213 -3.16 -22.83 -7.89
C ASP A 213 -1.65 -23.02 -8.05
N LYS A 214 -0.87 -21.92 -7.98
CA LYS A 214 0.59 -21.96 -8.04
C LYS A 214 1.14 -22.62 -6.77
N LYS A 215 2.14 -23.49 -6.95
CA LYS A 215 2.92 -24.12 -5.86
C LYS A 215 4.32 -23.53 -5.71
N HIS A 216 4.87 -23.06 -6.83
CA HIS A 216 6.15 -22.38 -6.95
C HIS A 216 5.99 -21.24 -7.96
N LEU A 217 6.88 -20.26 -7.88
CA LEU A 217 6.97 -19.18 -8.86
C LEU A 217 8.36 -19.24 -9.52
N SER A 218 8.39 -19.09 -10.83
CA SER A 218 9.62 -18.81 -11.58
C SER A 218 10.16 -17.42 -11.26
N GLU A 219 11.40 -17.14 -11.65
CA GLU A 219 12.03 -15.83 -11.39
C GLU A 219 11.20 -14.67 -11.94
N ILE A 220 10.74 -14.78 -13.19
CA ILE A 220 9.94 -13.74 -13.85
C ILE A 220 8.58 -13.53 -13.18
N GLU A 221 7.96 -14.61 -12.68
CA GLU A 221 6.70 -14.51 -11.93
C GLU A 221 6.92 -13.84 -10.58
N ILE A 222 8.02 -14.13 -9.88
CA ILE A 222 8.37 -13.45 -8.61
C ILE A 222 8.58 -11.95 -8.86
N LEU A 223 9.34 -11.59 -9.89
CA LEU A 223 9.58 -10.19 -10.25
C LEU A 223 8.28 -9.48 -10.62
N MET A 224 7.40 -10.11 -11.40
CA MET A 224 6.12 -9.54 -11.78
C MET A 224 5.18 -9.39 -10.57
N VAL A 225 5.04 -10.44 -9.75
CA VAL A 225 4.19 -10.41 -8.55
C VAL A 225 4.70 -9.35 -7.57
N ALA A 226 6.01 -9.26 -7.35
CA ALA A 226 6.61 -8.21 -6.53
C ALA A 226 6.34 -6.81 -7.10
N LYS A 227 6.43 -6.63 -8.43
CA LYS A 227 6.10 -5.35 -9.09
C LYS A 227 4.64 -4.96 -8.87
N LEU A 228 3.71 -5.88 -9.13
CA LEU A 228 2.26 -5.63 -9.03
C LEU A 228 1.80 -5.44 -7.58
N LEU A 229 2.41 -6.16 -6.63
CA LEU A 229 2.10 -6.04 -5.20
C LEU A 229 2.85 -4.90 -4.52
N LYS A 230 3.91 -4.33 -5.09
CA LYS A 230 4.70 -3.25 -4.47
C LYS A 230 3.85 -2.10 -3.87
N PRO A 231 2.82 -1.56 -4.55
CA PRO A 231 1.98 -0.52 -3.96
C PRO A 231 1.04 -1.06 -2.87
N TYR A 232 0.75 -2.36 -2.84
CA TYR A 232 -0.04 -3.01 -1.77
C TYR A 232 0.83 -3.38 -0.56
N THR A 233 1.87 -4.17 -0.78
CA THR A 233 2.74 -4.79 0.23
C THR A 233 4.21 -4.48 -0.04
N PRO A 234 4.66 -3.23 0.23
CA PRO A 234 6.01 -2.81 -0.11
C PRO A 234 7.10 -3.69 0.52
N PHE A 235 6.92 -4.20 1.75
CA PHE A 235 7.96 -5.00 2.41
C PHE A 235 8.04 -6.43 1.88
N LEU A 236 6.89 -7.08 1.70
CA LEU A 236 6.78 -8.41 1.12
C LEU A 236 7.32 -8.39 -0.31
N SER A 237 6.99 -7.37 -1.10
CA SER A 237 7.49 -7.22 -2.46
C SER A 237 9.02 -7.09 -2.50
N ALA A 238 9.61 -6.33 -1.57
CA ALA A 238 11.07 -6.27 -1.45
C ALA A 238 11.67 -7.62 -1.00
N GLU A 239 11.01 -8.32 -0.08
CA GLU A 239 11.43 -9.65 0.37
C GLU A 239 11.42 -10.67 -0.76
N LEU A 240 10.38 -10.68 -1.60
CA LEU A 240 10.27 -11.52 -2.78
C LEU A 240 11.46 -11.33 -3.72
N VAL A 241 11.80 -10.08 -4.05
CA VAL A 241 12.97 -9.77 -4.89
C VAL A 241 14.27 -10.26 -4.25
N SER A 242 14.39 -10.16 -2.93
CA SER A 242 15.60 -10.60 -2.22
C SER A 242 15.85 -12.10 -2.29
N PHE A 243 14.81 -12.92 -2.49
CA PHE A 243 14.97 -14.36 -2.69
C PHE A 243 15.66 -14.70 -4.01
N ILE A 244 15.50 -13.86 -5.04
CA ILE A 244 16.19 -14.04 -6.32
C ILE A 244 17.66 -13.63 -6.17
N SER A 245 17.93 -12.50 -5.53
CA SER A 245 19.31 -11.99 -5.34
C SER A 245 20.17 -12.83 -4.39
N SER A 246 19.59 -13.81 -3.70
CA SER A 246 20.29 -14.69 -2.75
C SER A 246 20.63 -16.07 -3.34
N VAL A 247 20.24 -16.33 -4.60
CA VAL A 247 20.60 -17.51 -5.40
C VAL A 247 21.76 -17.14 -6.31
#